data_AF-A0A9C7UJA0-F1
#
_entry.id   AF-A0A9C7UJA0-F1
#
_cell.length_a   1.000
_cell.length_b   1.000
_cell.length_c   1.000
_cell.angle_alpha   90.00
_cell.angle_beta   90.00
_cell.angle_gamma   90.00
#
_symmetry.space_group_name_H-M   'P 1'
#
loop_
_entity.id
_entity.type
_entity.pdbx_description
1 polymer ?
#
loop_
_entity_poly.entity_id
_entity_poly.type
_entity_poly.pdbx_seq_one_letter_code
_entity_poly.pdbx_strand_id
1 'polypeptide(L)'
;MYIEPIGPPWGYVFDKWDGPPIDIINYIPPNATPHTPLLFVIPGASRDAQRFHGSWLDLAKKHHFSVLTIGANQEYFPDEYSYNAGNVIDKNGNYIEQKKWLFSAIEPIFNDFKKRYGFTIKNFYLFGHSAGGGFVHRYLLFSPNAPVNKSVAANPAFVTLPDYRTEYPFGFKNIPLKKLNVKSWFHKNMGIVLGENDLGPRTKPLSNGPIANTQGPNCLTRGKLLFEKAKFMTNELKTSLNWELIIVKGVGHDNYNIAPSACKYLFDTK
;
A
#
# COMPACT_ATOMS: atom_id res chain seq x y z
N MET A 1 15.09 -20.24 -18.19
CA MET A 1 15.08 -19.01 -19.01
C MET A 1 15.28 -17.84 -18.07
N TYR A 2 16.26 -16.98 -18.33
CA TYR A 2 16.50 -15.78 -17.52
C TYR A 2 15.74 -14.58 -18.10
N ILE A 3 15.43 -13.62 -17.25
CA ILE A 3 14.88 -12.31 -17.61
C ILE A 3 16.06 -11.36 -17.72
N GLU A 4 16.13 -10.60 -18.82
CA GLU A 4 17.17 -9.60 -18.98
C GLU A 4 17.01 -8.46 -17.96
N PRO A 5 18.11 -7.97 -17.35
CA PRO A 5 18.08 -6.73 -16.59
C PRO A 5 17.59 -5.59 -17.48
N ILE A 6 16.84 -4.66 -16.88
CA ILE A 6 16.34 -3.49 -17.61
C ILE A 6 17.50 -2.53 -17.87
N GLY A 7 17.61 -2.01 -19.10
CA GLY A 7 18.46 -0.86 -19.41
C GLY A 7 17.66 0.46 -19.38
N PRO A 8 18.31 1.63 -19.40
CA PRO A 8 17.59 2.90 -19.48
C PRO A 8 16.69 2.95 -20.74
N PRO A 9 15.45 3.50 -20.63
CA PRO A 9 14.86 4.07 -19.41
C PRO A 9 14.39 3.00 -18.41
N TRP A 10 14.67 3.24 -17.11
CA TRP A 10 14.36 2.35 -15.98
C TRP A 10 12.86 2.34 -15.58
N GLY A 11 11.98 2.67 -16.51
CA GLY A 11 10.56 2.88 -16.25
C GLY A 11 9.76 3.22 -17.49
N TYR A 12 8.45 3.33 -17.34
CA TYR A 12 7.49 3.65 -18.40
C TYR A 12 6.25 4.34 -17.83
N VAL A 13 5.48 4.99 -18.69
CA VAL A 13 4.16 5.52 -18.34
C VAL A 13 3.12 4.44 -18.64
N PHE A 14 2.27 4.15 -17.66
CA PHE A 14 1.14 3.23 -17.81
C PHE A 14 -0.17 4.01 -17.95
N ASP A 15 -0.87 3.79 -19.06
CA ASP A 15 -2.11 4.49 -19.45
C ASP A 15 -3.25 3.52 -19.86
N LYS A 16 -3.06 2.21 -19.68
CA LYS A 16 -4.04 1.17 -20.09
C LYS A 16 -5.08 0.89 -18.99
N TRP A 17 -5.74 1.93 -18.51
CA TRP A 17 -6.84 1.88 -17.54
C TRP A 17 -7.69 3.15 -17.63
N ASP A 18 -8.78 3.24 -16.88
CA ASP A 18 -9.77 4.34 -17.03
C ASP A 18 -9.42 5.63 -16.24
N GLY A 19 -8.28 5.64 -15.54
CA GLY A 19 -7.79 6.79 -14.80
C GLY A 19 -6.63 7.51 -15.49
N PRO A 20 -6.03 8.51 -14.82
CA PRO A 20 -4.88 9.25 -15.35
C PRO A 20 -3.64 8.37 -15.57
N PRO A 21 -2.66 8.80 -16.39
CA PRO A 21 -1.41 8.07 -16.55
C PRO A 21 -0.66 7.93 -15.22
N ILE A 22 0.04 6.81 -15.05
CA ILE A 22 0.85 6.49 -13.86
C ILE A 22 2.29 6.22 -14.29
N ASP A 23 3.24 6.90 -13.66
CA ASP A 23 4.66 6.63 -13.87
C ASP A 23 5.05 5.34 -13.17
N ILE A 24 5.78 4.46 -13.85
CA ILE A 24 6.25 3.19 -13.33
C ILE A 24 7.77 3.20 -13.34
N ILE A 25 8.39 2.92 -12.19
CA ILE A 25 9.84 2.73 -12.08
C ILE A 25 10.10 1.28 -11.69
N ASN A 26 10.95 0.59 -12.45
CA ASN A 26 11.20 -0.83 -12.28
C ASN A 26 12.68 -1.16 -12.07
N TYR A 27 12.91 -2.20 -11.27
CA TYR A 27 14.20 -2.84 -11.12
C TYR A 27 14.01 -4.35 -11.24
N ILE A 28 14.80 -4.99 -12.10
CA ILE A 28 14.90 -6.44 -12.23
C ILE A 28 16.35 -6.82 -11.91
N PRO A 29 16.60 -7.68 -10.91
CA PRO A 29 17.96 -8.04 -10.54
C PRO A 29 18.62 -8.91 -11.63
N PRO A 30 19.96 -8.89 -11.75
CA PRO A 30 20.67 -9.84 -12.58
C PRO A 30 20.30 -11.29 -12.23
N ASN A 31 20.23 -12.15 -13.25
CA ASN A 31 19.82 -13.55 -13.13
C ASN A 31 18.38 -13.78 -12.67
N ALA A 32 17.51 -12.76 -12.77
CA ALA A 32 16.08 -12.95 -12.54
C ALA A 32 15.52 -14.04 -13.48
N THR A 33 14.49 -14.72 -13.01
CA THR A 33 13.74 -15.74 -13.76
C THR A 33 12.29 -15.28 -13.89
N PRO A 34 11.48 -15.93 -14.75
CA PRO A 34 10.04 -15.67 -14.81
C PRO A 34 9.30 -15.81 -13.46
N HIS A 35 9.92 -16.48 -12.48
CA HIS A 35 9.38 -16.71 -11.14
C HIS A 35 9.98 -15.81 -10.06
N THR A 36 10.93 -14.92 -10.39
CA THR A 36 11.53 -14.01 -9.41
C THR A 36 10.44 -13.15 -8.75
N PRO A 37 10.42 -13.04 -7.42
CA PRO A 37 9.38 -12.27 -6.72
C PRO A 37 9.32 -10.82 -7.16
N LEU A 38 8.13 -10.21 -7.09
CA LEU A 38 7.91 -8.81 -7.42
C LEU A 38 7.34 -8.06 -6.23
N LEU A 39 7.98 -6.95 -5.87
CA LEU A 39 7.50 -6.01 -4.85
C LEU A 39 6.92 -4.76 -5.51
N PHE A 40 5.64 -4.49 -5.27
CA PHE A 40 5.02 -3.19 -5.51
C PHE A 40 5.36 -2.23 -4.36
N VAL A 41 5.82 -1.03 -4.69
CA VAL A 41 6.14 0.02 -3.74
C VAL A 41 5.24 1.22 -3.98
N ILE A 42 4.50 1.63 -2.96
CA ILE A 42 3.59 2.78 -2.98
C ILE A 42 4.20 3.94 -2.17
N PRO A 43 4.58 5.06 -2.83
CA PRO A 43 5.17 6.22 -2.16
C PRO A 43 4.31 6.88 -1.07
N GLY A 44 4.95 7.71 -0.25
CA GLY A 44 4.28 8.56 0.72
C GLY A 44 3.62 9.79 0.08
N ALA A 45 3.18 10.74 0.92
CA ALA A 45 2.45 11.93 0.46
C ALA A 45 3.23 12.84 -0.51
N SER A 46 4.56 12.73 -0.53
CA SER A 46 5.41 13.47 -1.48
C SER A 46 5.35 12.93 -2.91
N ARG A 47 4.80 11.72 -3.12
CA ARG A 47 4.74 11.02 -4.42
C ARG A 47 6.10 10.77 -5.07
N ASP A 48 7.14 10.81 -4.26
CA ASP A 48 8.52 10.68 -4.71
C ASP A 48 8.83 9.20 -5.00
N ALA A 49 8.47 8.77 -6.20
CA ALA A 49 8.65 7.40 -6.65
C ALA A 49 10.14 7.04 -6.75
N GLN A 50 11.00 7.98 -7.16
CA GLN A 50 12.43 7.73 -7.31
C GLN A 50 13.10 7.44 -5.96
N ARG A 51 12.87 8.28 -4.94
CA ARG A 51 13.41 8.05 -3.59
C ARG A 51 12.92 6.75 -2.98
N PHE A 52 11.64 6.46 -3.16
CA PHE A 52 11.06 5.20 -2.69
C PHE A 52 11.66 4.00 -3.41
N HIS A 53 11.80 4.07 -4.74
CA HIS A 53 12.43 3.02 -5.53
C HIS A 53 13.87 2.76 -5.08
N GLY A 54 14.67 3.82 -4.96
CA GLY A 54 16.07 3.75 -4.51
C GLY A 54 16.22 3.10 -3.14
N SER A 55 15.28 3.34 -2.22
CA SER A 55 15.30 2.76 -0.86
C SER A 55 15.19 1.22 -0.84
N TRP A 56 14.72 0.61 -1.92
CA TRP A 56 14.52 -0.84 -2.02
C TRP A 56 15.59 -1.56 -2.85
N LEU A 57 16.46 -0.85 -3.58
CA LEU A 57 17.38 -1.47 -4.54
C LEU A 57 18.38 -2.43 -3.87
N ASP A 58 18.98 -2.03 -2.75
CA ASP A 58 19.98 -2.88 -2.08
C ASP A 58 19.35 -4.11 -1.41
N LEU A 59 18.12 -3.95 -0.89
CA LEU A 59 17.32 -5.06 -0.39
C LEU A 59 16.95 -6.03 -1.53
N ALA A 60 16.53 -5.49 -2.68
CA ALA A 60 16.16 -6.24 -3.86
C ALA A 60 17.33 -7.04 -4.43
N LYS A 61 18.54 -6.45 -4.46
CA LYS A 61 19.78 -7.16 -4.82
C LYS A 61 20.08 -8.29 -3.84
N LYS A 62 20.04 -8.00 -2.54
CA LYS A 62 20.43 -8.95 -1.48
C LYS A 62 19.47 -10.14 -1.37
N HIS A 63 18.17 -9.90 -1.47
CA HIS A 63 17.12 -10.92 -1.31
C HIS A 63 16.56 -11.42 -2.65
N HIS A 64 17.13 -10.98 -3.77
CA HIS A 64 16.82 -11.41 -5.13
C HIS A 64 15.33 -11.31 -5.50
N PHE A 65 14.80 -10.08 -5.49
CA PHE A 65 13.45 -9.76 -5.98
C PHE A 65 13.45 -8.54 -6.90
N SER A 66 12.42 -8.41 -7.74
CA SER A 66 12.18 -7.25 -8.60
C SER A 66 11.35 -6.20 -7.85
N VAL A 67 11.50 -4.92 -8.21
CA VAL A 67 10.77 -3.80 -7.60
C VAL A 67 10.00 -3.06 -8.68
N LEU A 68 8.74 -2.73 -8.39
CA LEU A 68 7.88 -1.89 -9.21
C LEU A 68 7.31 -0.76 -8.35
N THR A 69 7.72 0.47 -8.57
CA THR A 69 7.24 1.63 -7.81
C THR A 69 6.16 2.37 -8.57
N ILE A 70 5.04 2.65 -7.90
CA ILE A 70 3.87 3.32 -8.47
C ILE A 70 3.98 4.84 -8.28
N GLY A 71 4.29 5.55 -9.35
CA GLY A 71 4.39 7.02 -9.42
C GLY A 71 3.07 7.68 -9.77
N ALA A 72 2.16 7.76 -8.79
CA ALA A 72 0.93 8.54 -8.91
C ALA A 72 1.22 10.03 -8.60
N ASN A 73 1.58 10.78 -9.64
CA ASN A 73 2.03 12.17 -9.55
C ASN A 73 0.93 13.11 -8.98
N GLN A 74 1.34 14.15 -8.26
CA GLN A 74 0.46 15.16 -7.67
C GLN A 74 -0.37 15.93 -8.69
N GLU A 75 0.09 16.06 -9.94
CA GLU A 75 -0.70 16.68 -11.01
C GLU A 75 -2.05 15.97 -11.20
N TYR A 76 -2.03 14.65 -11.26
CA TYR A 76 -3.23 13.83 -11.49
C TYR A 76 -3.91 13.38 -10.19
N PHE A 77 -3.16 13.31 -9.10
CA PHE A 77 -3.64 12.85 -7.80
C PHE A 77 -3.31 13.89 -6.72
N PRO A 78 -3.94 15.07 -6.72
CA PRO A 78 -3.49 16.24 -5.96
C PRO A 78 -3.65 16.13 -4.45
N ASP A 79 -4.50 15.21 -3.96
CA ASP A 79 -4.89 15.15 -2.56
C ASP A 79 -4.88 13.72 -1.98
N GLU A 80 -5.22 13.61 -0.70
CA GLU A 80 -5.27 12.31 -0.01
C GLU A 80 -6.49 11.47 -0.43
N TYR A 81 -7.54 12.09 -0.97
CA TYR A 81 -8.73 11.41 -1.49
C TYR A 81 -8.40 10.63 -2.76
N SER A 82 -7.86 11.32 -3.75
CA SER A 82 -7.45 10.77 -5.06
C SER A 82 -6.29 9.78 -4.96
N TYR A 83 -5.40 9.93 -3.97
CA TYR A 83 -4.24 9.05 -3.80
C TYR A 83 -4.46 7.91 -2.80
N ASN A 84 -4.20 8.16 -1.51
CA ASN A 84 -4.13 7.09 -0.51
C ASN A 84 -5.49 6.67 0.07
N ALA A 85 -6.57 7.36 -0.27
CA ALA A 85 -7.94 6.84 -0.18
C ALA A 85 -8.46 6.30 -1.54
N GLY A 86 -7.58 6.16 -2.53
CA GLY A 86 -7.82 5.41 -3.76
C GLY A 86 -8.84 6.01 -4.72
N ASN A 87 -9.20 7.29 -4.56
CA ASN A 87 -10.17 7.99 -5.40
C ASN A 87 -11.57 7.36 -5.37
N VAL A 88 -11.97 6.76 -4.24
CA VAL A 88 -13.31 6.16 -4.06
C VAL A 88 -14.40 7.24 -3.96
N ILE A 89 -14.06 8.33 -3.28
CA ILE A 89 -14.84 9.56 -3.19
C ILE A 89 -13.94 10.75 -3.51
N ASP A 90 -14.52 11.83 -4.03
CA ASP A 90 -13.84 13.11 -4.10
C ASP A 90 -13.82 13.84 -2.74
N LYS A 91 -13.16 14.99 -2.69
CA LYS A 91 -13.09 15.84 -1.49
C LYS A 91 -14.44 16.37 -0.99
N ASN A 92 -15.48 16.34 -1.83
CA ASN A 92 -16.84 16.76 -1.48
C ASN A 92 -17.70 15.56 -1.03
N GLY A 93 -17.15 14.34 -1.04
CA GLY A 93 -17.86 13.11 -0.68
C GLY A 93 -18.64 12.48 -1.84
N ASN A 94 -18.49 12.98 -3.08
CA ASN A 94 -19.15 12.37 -4.24
C ASN A 94 -18.46 11.06 -4.62
N TYR A 95 -19.25 10.04 -4.95
CA TYR A 95 -18.72 8.76 -5.43
C TYR A 95 -18.07 8.89 -6.80
N ILE A 96 -16.94 8.22 -6.96
CA ILE A 96 -16.25 8.07 -8.25
C ILE A 96 -16.48 6.66 -8.77
N GLU A 97 -16.63 6.52 -10.10
CA GLU A 97 -16.74 5.20 -10.75
C GLU A 97 -15.55 4.30 -10.40
N GLN A 98 -15.84 3.04 -10.02
CA GLN A 98 -14.82 2.09 -9.55
C GLN A 98 -13.62 1.94 -10.48
N LYS A 99 -13.85 1.92 -11.79
CA LYS A 99 -12.79 1.82 -12.82
C LYS A 99 -11.75 2.97 -12.78
N LYS A 100 -12.11 4.11 -12.18
CA LYS A 100 -11.26 5.31 -12.02
C LYS A 100 -10.60 5.37 -10.63
N TRP A 101 -10.83 4.38 -9.77
CA TRP A 101 -10.14 4.30 -8.49
C TRP A 101 -8.69 3.96 -8.73
N LEU A 102 -7.75 4.63 -8.05
CA LEU A 102 -6.33 4.29 -8.15
C LEU A 102 -6.06 2.81 -7.77
N PHE A 103 -6.90 2.25 -6.90
CA PHE A 103 -6.88 0.82 -6.58
C PHE A 103 -7.07 -0.08 -7.83
N SER A 104 -7.91 0.33 -8.78
CA SER A 104 -8.19 -0.42 -10.01
C SER A 104 -7.04 -0.42 -11.02
N ALA A 105 -6.02 0.42 -10.83
CA ALA A 105 -4.83 0.43 -11.70
C ALA A 105 -3.84 -0.71 -11.37
N ILE A 106 -3.81 -1.21 -10.14
CA ILE A 106 -2.72 -2.08 -9.65
C ILE A 106 -2.67 -3.42 -10.39
N GLU A 107 -3.80 -4.08 -10.59
CA GLU A 107 -3.85 -5.37 -11.29
C GLU A 107 -3.55 -5.25 -12.80
N PRO A 108 -4.09 -4.27 -13.55
CA PRO A 108 -3.63 -3.97 -14.90
C PRO A 108 -2.12 -3.73 -15.02
N ILE A 109 -1.54 -2.96 -14.09
CA ILE A 109 -0.08 -2.71 -14.04
C ILE A 109 0.70 -4.01 -13.82
N PHE A 110 0.23 -4.88 -12.90
CA PHE A 110 0.84 -6.18 -12.65
C PHE A 110 0.85 -7.05 -13.91
N ASN A 111 -0.27 -7.08 -14.65
CA ASN A 111 -0.38 -7.85 -15.88
C ASN A 111 0.47 -7.26 -17.03
N ASP A 112 0.52 -5.93 -17.18
CA ASP A 112 1.40 -5.28 -18.17
C ASP A 112 2.87 -5.57 -17.87
N PHE A 113 3.31 -5.43 -16.61
CA PHE A 113 4.67 -5.75 -16.20
C PHE A 113 5.04 -7.20 -16.55
N LYS A 114 4.17 -8.16 -16.21
CA LYS A 114 4.41 -9.58 -16.52
C LYS A 114 4.55 -9.82 -18.01
N LYS A 115 3.65 -9.27 -18.82
CA LYS A 115 3.68 -9.41 -20.28
C LYS A 115 4.91 -8.75 -20.89
N ARG A 116 5.26 -7.57 -20.40
CA ARG A 116 6.38 -6.76 -20.91
C ARG A 116 7.74 -7.43 -20.69
N TYR A 117 7.94 -8.02 -19.52
CA TYR A 117 9.24 -8.56 -19.14
C TYR A 117 9.32 -10.09 -19.11
N GLY A 118 8.22 -10.80 -19.39
CA GLY A 118 8.20 -12.27 -19.47
C GLY A 118 8.05 -12.98 -18.12
N PHE A 119 7.45 -12.35 -17.11
CA PHE A 119 7.20 -12.97 -15.81
C PHE A 119 5.94 -13.86 -15.82
N THR A 120 5.99 -14.96 -15.07
CA THR A 120 4.90 -15.92 -14.88
C THR A 120 4.43 -16.03 -13.42
N ILE A 121 4.98 -15.20 -12.51
CA ILE A 121 4.54 -15.09 -11.12
C ILE A 121 3.02 -14.91 -11.01
N LYS A 122 2.38 -15.63 -10.08
CA LYS A 122 0.93 -15.53 -9.86
C LYS A 122 0.55 -14.39 -8.93
N ASN A 123 1.44 -14.10 -7.98
CA ASN A 123 1.21 -13.14 -6.91
C ASN A 123 2.35 -12.13 -6.84
N PHE A 124 2.09 -10.99 -6.21
CA PHE A 124 3.10 -9.98 -5.88
C PHE A 124 3.10 -9.64 -4.39
N TYR A 125 4.15 -8.98 -3.93
CA TYR A 125 4.29 -8.40 -2.60
C TYR A 125 3.98 -6.92 -2.66
N LEU A 126 3.42 -6.33 -1.60
CA LEU A 126 3.01 -4.93 -1.61
C LEU A 126 3.52 -4.19 -0.39
N PHE A 127 4.21 -3.07 -0.59
CA PHE A 127 4.67 -2.19 0.47
C PHE A 127 4.20 -0.76 0.23
N GLY A 128 3.84 -0.06 1.31
CA GLY A 128 3.67 1.38 1.27
C GLY A 128 4.00 2.01 2.62
N HIS A 129 4.56 3.22 2.59
CA HIS A 129 4.89 4.01 3.79
C HIS A 129 4.11 5.32 3.84
N SER A 130 3.74 5.79 5.03
CA SER A 130 3.04 7.05 5.22
C SER A 130 1.67 7.04 4.51
N ALA A 131 1.44 7.94 3.56
CA ALA A 131 0.26 7.87 2.69
C ALA A 131 0.17 6.51 1.96
N GLY A 132 1.28 5.94 1.49
CA GLY A 132 1.32 4.61 0.89
C GLY A 132 0.90 3.50 1.85
N GLY A 133 1.20 3.60 3.16
CA GLY A 133 0.69 2.66 4.16
C GLY A 133 -0.84 2.77 4.31
N GLY A 134 -1.36 3.98 4.18
CA GLY A 134 -2.79 4.26 4.04
C GLY A 134 -3.41 3.58 2.82
N PHE A 135 -2.73 3.66 1.67
CA PHE A 135 -3.14 3.01 0.43
C PHE A 135 -3.19 1.50 0.58
N VAL A 136 -2.16 0.85 1.14
CA VAL A 136 -2.06 -0.61 1.19
C VAL A 136 -3.24 -1.26 1.92
N HIS A 137 -3.56 -0.81 3.14
CA HIS A 137 -4.64 -1.46 3.89
C HIS A 137 -6.01 -1.24 3.24
N ARG A 138 -6.23 -0.09 2.57
CA ARG A 138 -7.46 0.18 1.83
C ARG A 138 -7.51 -0.59 0.52
N TYR A 139 -6.42 -0.70 -0.22
CA TYR A 139 -6.35 -1.52 -1.42
C TYR A 139 -6.79 -2.96 -1.13
N LEU A 140 -6.31 -3.54 -0.02
CA LEU A 140 -6.73 -4.88 0.42
C LEU A 140 -8.21 -4.98 0.82
N LEU A 141 -8.80 -3.89 1.29
CA LEU A 141 -10.22 -3.81 1.63
C LEU A 141 -11.10 -3.75 0.37
N PHE A 142 -10.70 -2.94 -0.61
CA PHE A 142 -11.46 -2.70 -1.84
C PHE A 142 -11.19 -3.71 -2.95
N SER A 143 -10.06 -4.43 -2.89
CA SER A 143 -9.64 -5.43 -3.89
C SER A 143 -9.45 -6.79 -3.22
N PRO A 144 -10.53 -7.43 -2.72
CA PRO A 144 -10.44 -8.68 -1.95
C PRO A 144 -9.85 -9.84 -2.76
N ASN A 145 -9.93 -9.80 -4.09
CA ASN A 145 -9.38 -10.84 -4.97
C ASN A 145 -7.98 -10.51 -5.51
N ALA A 146 -7.39 -9.37 -5.13
CA ALA A 146 -6.06 -8.99 -5.60
C ALA A 146 -5.03 -10.08 -5.25
N PRO A 147 -4.13 -10.46 -6.18
CA PRO A 147 -3.16 -11.53 -6.00
C PRO A 147 -1.95 -11.07 -5.16
N VAL A 148 -2.21 -10.53 -3.98
CA VAL A 148 -1.19 -10.09 -3.02
C VAL A 148 -0.81 -11.25 -2.11
N ASN A 149 0.47 -11.64 -2.10
CA ASN A 149 0.98 -12.72 -1.26
C ASN A 149 1.13 -12.28 0.21
N LYS A 150 1.97 -11.27 0.44
CA LYS A 150 2.10 -10.54 1.71
C LYS A 150 2.17 -9.05 1.42
N SER A 151 1.79 -8.25 2.41
CA SER A 151 1.80 -6.80 2.30
C SER A 151 2.25 -6.11 3.57
N VAL A 152 2.75 -4.88 3.44
CA VAL A 152 3.13 -4.02 4.56
C VAL A 152 2.48 -2.66 4.42
N ALA A 153 1.70 -2.28 5.43
CA ALA A 153 1.22 -0.94 5.65
C ALA A 153 2.10 -0.26 6.72
N ALA A 154 3.10 0.49 6.27
CA ALA A 154 4.09 1.11 7.15
C ALA A 154 3.70 2.55 7.54
N ASN A 155 3.73 2.87 8.83
CA ASN A 155 3.43 4.19 9.39
C ASN A 155 2.22 4.91 8.71
N PRO A 156 1.03 4.30 8.61
CA PRO A 156 -0.09 4.92 7.91
C PRO A 156 -0.44 6.28 8.54
N ALA A 157 -0.48 7.32 7.71
CA ALA A 157 -0.74 8.70 8.18
C ALA A 157 -2.12 8.82 8.86
N PHE A 158 -3.11 8.06 8.40
CA PHE A 158 -4.40 7.82 9.05
C PHE A 158 -4.94 6.46 8.58
N VAL A 159 -5.89 5.89 9.32
CA VAL A 159 -6.38 4.52 9.09
C VAL A 159 -7.88 4.49 8.79
N THR A 160 -8.32 3.50 8.02
CA THR A 160 -9.74 3.13 7.89
C THR A 160 -10.04 2.06 8.93
N LEU A 161 -10.84 2.39 9.93
CA LEU A 161 -11.21 1.46 11.00
C LEU A 161 -12.41 0.59 10.56
N PRO A 162 -12.53 -0.65 11.06
CA PRO A 162 -13.72 -1.46 10.88
C PRO A 162 -14.90 -0.91 11.70
N ASP A 163 -15.44 0.23 11.30
CA ASP A 163 -16.55 0.93 11.96
C ASP A 163 -17.57 1.40 10.94
N TYR A 164 -18.80 0.89 11.03
CA TYR A 164 -19.91 1.22 10.13
C TYR A 164 -20.58 2.57 10.44
N ARG A 165 -20.16 3.27 11.50
CA ARG A 165 -20.71 4.58 11.87
C ARG A 165 -19.87 5.75 11.36
N THR A 166 -18.57 5.53 11.20
CA THR A 166 -17.62 6.53 10.72
C THR A 166 -17.54 6.50 9.18
N GLU A 167 -17.56 7.67 8.56
CA GLU A 167 -17.53 7.83 7.10
C GLU A 167 -16.18 7.45 6.49
N TYR A 168 -16.22 6.93 5.26
CA TYR A 168 -15.02 6.76 4.44
C TYR A 168 -14.35 8.13 4.22
N PRO A 169 -13.00 8.26 4.32
CA PRO A 169 -11.99 7.20 4.38
C PRO A 169 -11.57 6.74 5.79
N PHE A 170 -12.28 7.14 6.85
CA PHE A 170 -11.91 6.82 8.23
C PHE A 170 -12.65 5.59 8.80
N GLY A 171 -13.81 5.25 8.24
CA GLY A 171 -14.56 4.03 8.53
C GLY A 171 -15.26 3.47 7.28
N PHE A 172 -16.32 2.68 7.49
CA PHE A 172 -17.05 1.97 6.44
C PHE A 172 -18.37 2.63 6.02
N LYS A 173 -18.84 3.64 6.74
CA LYS A 173 -20.08 4.34 6.37
C LYS A 173 -19.90 5.02 5.01
N ASN A 174 -20.92 4.93 4.17
CA ASN A 174 -20.96 5.49 2.81
C ASN A 174 -19.89 4.91 1.86
N ILE A 175 -19.39 3.68 2.08
CA ILE A 175 -18.61 3.01 1.04
C ILE A 175 -19.54 2.63 -0.13
N PRO A 176 -19.22 2.99 -1.40
CA PRO A 176 -20.06 2.71 -2.57
C PRO A 176 -19.97 1.25 -3.06
N LEU A 177 -19.90 0.29 -2.14
CA LEU A 177 -19.89 -1.14 -2.44
C LEU A 177 -21.17 -1.79 -1.89
N LYS A 178 -21.86 -2.58 -2.71
CA LYS A 178 -23.09 -3.30 -2.31
C LYS A 178 -22.87 -4.17 -1.07
N LYS A 179 -21.68 -4.75 -0.91
CA LYS A 179 -21.29 -5.52 0.27
C LYS A 179 -19.77 -5.47 0.45
N LEU A 180 -19.33 -5.00 1.60
CA LEU A 180 -17.92 -5.03 1.98
C LEU A 180 -17.57 -6.41 2.57
N ASN A 181 -16.60 -7.12 1.98
CA ASN A 181 -16.15 -8.41 2.50
C ASN A 181 -15.06 -8.22 3.56
N VAL A 182 -15.47 -7.76 4.74
CA VAL A 182 -14.56 -7.44 5.85
C VAL A 182 -13.80 -8.69 6.33
N LYS A 183 -14.43 -9.87 6.32
CA LYS A 183 -13.74 -11.13 6.69
C LYS A 183 -12.55 -11.42 5.75
N SER A 184 -12.74 -11.24 4.44
CA SER A 184 -11.64 -11.38 3.48
C SER A 184 -10.50 -10.40 3.72
N TRP A 185 -10.79 -9.21 4.25
CA TRP A 185 -9.76 -8.22 4.58
C TRP A 185 -8.91 -8.66 5.78
N PHE A 186 -9.53 -9.23 6.81
CA PHE A 186 -8.82 -9.75 7.99
C PHE A 186 -7.97 -10.99 7.70
N HIS A 187 -8.32 -11.77 6.67
CA HIS A 187 -7.55 -12.93 6.25
C HIS A 187 -6.35 -12.59 5.33
N LYS A 188 -6.16 -11.32 4.97
CA LYS A 188 -4.96 -10.91 4.21
C LYS A 188 -3.72 -10.99 5.09
N ASN A 189 -2.60 -11.47 4.53
CA ASN A 189 -1.31 -11.47 5.22
C ASN A 189 -0.71 -10.06 5.18
N MET A 190 -1.10 -9.23 6.14
CA MET A 190 -0.66 -7.83 6.24
C MET A 190 0.16 -7.57 7.51
N GLY A 191 1.35 -7.01 7.34
CA GLY A 191 2.14 -6.43 8.41
C GLY A 191 1.79 -4.95 8.57
N ILE A 192 1.36 -4.55 9.77
CA ILE A 192 1.31 -3.15 10.18
C ILE A 192 2.66 -2.84 10.82
N VAL A 193 3.55 -2.18 10.08
CA VAL A 193 4.93 -1.91 10.52
C VAL A 193 5.04 -0.46 10.98
N LEU A 194 5.39 -0.24 12.23
CA LEU A 194 5.39 1.07 12.86
C LEU A 194 6.75 1.44 13.43
N GLY A 195 7.26 2.61 13.09
CA GLY A 195 8.42 3.20 13.76
C GLY A 195 8.07 3.62 15.18
N GLU A 196 8.86 3.18 16.17
CA GLU A 196 8.68 3.51 17.58
C GLU A 196 8.73 5.02 17.85
N ASN A 197 9.54 5.75 17.08
CA ASN A 197 9.74 7.19 17.22
C ASN A 197 8.91 8.01 16.22
N ASP A 198 7.95 7.40 15.49
CA ASP A 198 7.05 8.14 14.59
C ASP A 198 5.91 8.81 15.39
N LEU A 199 6.32 9.79 16.21
CA LEU A 199 5.50 10.45 17.20
C LEU A 199 5.05 11.86 16.80
N GLY A 200 5.55 12.37 15.67
CA GLY A 200 5.25 13.72 15.17
C GLY A 200 3.90 13.83 14.45
N PRO A 201 3.30 15.04 14.42
CA PRO A 201 2.01 15.27 13.79
C PRO A 201 2.08 15.07 12.28
N ARG A 202 0.92 14.82 11.65
CA ARG A 202 0.78 14.86 10.19
C ARG A 202 0.36 16.26 9.76
N THR A 203 0.65 16.61 8.51
CA THR A 203 0.45 17.98 8.01
C THR A 203 -0.52 18.07 6.83
N LYS A 204 -0.91 16.95 6.24
CA LYS A 204 -1.85 16.96 5.10
C LYS A 204 -3.30 17.07 5.61
N PRO A 205 -4.22 17.68 4.82
CA PRO A 205 -5.53 18.08 5.34
C PRO A 205 -6.37 16.94 5.95
N LEU A 206 -6.40 15.76 5.34
CA LEU A 206 -7.17 14.63 5.87
C LEU A 206 -6.44 14.00 7.05
N SER A 207 -5.12 13.77 6.92
CA SER A 207 -4.33 13.16 8.00
C SER A 207 -4.13 14.06 9.22
N ASN A 208 -4.34 15.37 9.10
CA ASN A 208 -4.37 16.30 10.24
C ASN A 208 -5.79 16.79 10.59
N GLY A 209 -6.81 16.24 9.92
CA GLY A 209 -8.19 16.65 10.08
C GLY A 209 -8.82 16.15 11.39
N PRO A 210 -9.97 16.71 11.80
CA PRO A 210 -10.61 16.39 13.08
C PRO A 210 -10.85 14.89 13.27
N ILE A 211 -11.35 14.20 12.24
CA ILE A 211 -11.65 12.76 12.30
C ILE A 211 -10.36 11.94 12.45
N ALA A 212 -9.30 12.24 11.70
CA ALA A 212 -8.01 11.58 11.84
C ALA A 212 -7.40 11.79 13.24
N ASN A 213 -7.59 12.97 13.83
CA ASN A 213 -7.08 13.28 15.16
C ASN A 213 -7.76 12.47 16.27
N THR A 214 -8.99 12.00 16.05
CA THR A 214 -9.64 11.04 16.98
C THR A 214 -8.95 9.68 17.01
N GLN A 215 -8.15 9.34 15.98
CA GLN A 215 -7.40 8.09 15.89
C GLN A 215 -6.10 8.12 16.72
N GLY A 216 -5.75 9.27 17.28
CA GLY A 216 -4.54 9.48 18.08
C GLY A 216 -3.57 10.50 17.47
N PRO A 217 -2.54 10.90 18.24
CA PRO A 217 -1.70 12.05 17.90
C PRO A 217 -0.68 11.78 16.79
N ASN A 218 -0.37 10.51 16.49
CA ASN A 218 0.71 10.15 15.57
C ASN A 218 0.50 8.80 14.88
N CYS A 219 1.36 8.49 13.89
CA CYS A 219 1.25 7.26 13.09
C CYS A 219 1.36 5.99 13.94
N LEU A 220 2.22 5.99 14.97
CA LEU A 220 2.38 4.85 15.86
C LEU A 220 1.06 4.52 16.57
N THR A 221 0.40 5.50 17.19
CA THR A 221 -0.89 5.29 17.86
C THR A 221 -1.96 4.87 16.86
N ARG A 222 -2.03 5.51 15.70
CA ARG A 222 -3.04 5.22 14.66
C ARG A 222 -2.92 3.81 14.09
N GLY A 223 -1.70 3.35 13.82
CA GLY A 223 -1.44 1.99 13.35
C GLY A 223 -1.80 0.93 14.40
N LYS A 224 -1.44 1.16 15.67
CA LYS A 224 -1.85 0.29 16.79
C LYS A 224 -3.37 0.23 16.92
N LEU A 225 -4.04 1.38 16.81
CA LEU A 225 -5.51 1.46 16.87
C LEU A 225 -6.17 0.61 15.77
N LEU A 226 -5.67 0.66 14.53
CA LEU A 226 -6.18 -0.17 13.45
C LEU A 226 -6.07 -1.67 13.77
N PHE A 227 -4.90 -2.10 14.24
CA PHE A 227 -4.67 -3.50 14.60
C PHE A 227 -5.62 -3.97 15.70
N GLU A 228 -5.74 -3.19 16.79
CA GLU A 228 -6.63 -3.54 17.91
C GLU A 228 -8.10 -3.54 17.52
N LYS A 229 -8.56 -2.58 16.70
CA LYS A 229 -9.94 -2.56 16.21
C LYS A 229 -10.25 -3.72 15.26
N ALA A 230 -9.31 -4.12 14.41
CA ALA A 230 -9.44 -5.31 13.58
C ALA A 230 -9.54 -6.57 14.44
N LYS A 231 -8.65 -6.74 15.41
CA LYS A 231 -8.66 -7.87 16.35
C LYS A 231 -9.96 -7.96 17.17
N PHE A 232 -10.47 -6.83 17.63
CA PHE A 232 -11.77 -6.79 18.29
C PHE A 232 -12.89 -7.24 17.35
N MET A 233 -12.96 -6.69 16.14
CA MET A 233 -13.98 -7.05 15.15
C MET A 233 -13.90 -8.53 14.72
N THR A 234 -12.70 -9.12 14.67
CA THR A 234 -12.57 -10.55 14.32
C THR A 234 -13.19 -11.47 15.38
N ASN A 235 -13.10 -11.10 16.65
CA ASN A 235 -13.74 -11.82 17.74
C ASN A 235 -15.27 -11.75 17.62
N GLU A 236 -15.82 -10.56 17.38
CA GLU A 236 -17.27 -10.36 17.17
C GLU A 236 -17.79 -11.18 15.99
N LEU A 237 -17.02 -11.24 14.90
CA LEU A 237 -17.39 -11.96 13.68
C LEU A 237 -17.02 -13.45 13.68
N LYS A 238 -16.42 -13.95 14.76
CA LYS A 238 -15.89 -15.32 14.92
C LYS A 238 -15.04 -15.75 13.73
N THR A 239 -14.02 -14.95 13.41
CA THR A 239 -13.09 -15.17 12.29
C THR A 239 -11.64 -14.97 12.74
N SER A 240 -10.65 -15.40 11.97
CA SER A 240 -9.24 -15.16 12.30
C SER A 240 -8.75 -13.80 11.81
N LEU A 241 -7.67 -13.31 12.43
CA LEU A 241 -6.91 -12.16 11.96
C LEU A 241 -5.52 -12.64 11.55
N ASN A 242 -5.17 -12.50 10.27
CA ASN A 242 -3.85 -12.89 9.73
C ASN A 242 -2.85 -11.72 9.74
N TRP A 243 -3.21 -10.59 10.35
CA TRP A 243 -2.36 -9.41 10.41
C TRP A 243 -1.30 -9.57 11.51
N GLU A 244 -0.13 -8.98 11.28
CA GLU A 244 0.94 -8.88 12.29
C GLU A 244 1.23 -7.41 12.60
N LEU A 245 1.42 -7.07 13.88
CA LEU A 245 1.87 -5.75 14.32
C LEU A 245 3.37 -5.81 14.62
N ILE A 246 4.15 -4.98 13.95
CA ILE A 246 5.62 -4.96 14.06
C ILE A 246 6.06 -3.56 14.45
N ILE A 247 6.75 -3.42 15.59
CA ILE A 247 7.33 -2.14 16.03
C ILE A 247 8.84 -2.13 15.74
N VAL A 248 9.29 -1.13 15.00
CA VAL A 248 10.70 -0.93 14.65
C VAL A 248 11.31 0.07 15.64
N LYS A 249 12.16 -0.45 16.53
CA LYS A 249 12.79 0.33 17.60
C LYS A 249 13.66 1.45 17.04
N GLY A 250 13.62 2.63 17.67
CA GLY A 250 14.44 3.77 17.30
C GLY A 250 14.09 4.48 15.98
N VAL A 251 13.21 3.92 15.15
CA VAL A 251 12.87 4.47 13.82
C VAL A 251 11.68 5.42 13.89
N GLY A 252 11.81 6.59 13.25
CA GLY A 252 10.76 7.62 13.15
C GLY A 252 9.91 7.50 11.88
N HIS A 253 9.52 8.65 11.31
CA HIS A 253 8.80 8.73 10.04
C HIS A 253 9.71 8.55 8.82
N ASP A 254 10.45 7.44 8.77
CA ASP A 254 11.54 7.24 7.81
C ASP A 254 11.29 5.99 6.95
N ASN A 255 11.13 6.20 5.64
CA ASN A 255 10.92 5.12 4.67
C ASN A 255 12.14 4.21 4.51
N TYR A 256 13.34 4.79 4.49
CA TYR A 256 14.57 4.03 4.25
C TYR A 256 14.85 3.10 5.43
N ASN A 257 14.73 3.61 6.66
CA ASN A 257 15.02 2.85 7.87
C ASN A 257 13.92 1.84 8.25
N ILE A 258 12.68 2.00 7.76
CA ILE A 258 11.60 1.03 7.98
C ILE A 258 11.64 -0.14 6.96
N ALA A 259 12.20 0.10 5.77
CA ALA A 259 12.21 -0.86 4.67
C ALA A 259 12.89 -2.20 5.01
N PRO A 260 14.01 -2.27 5.77
CA PRO A 260 14.61 -3.54 6.16
C PRO A 260 13.68 -4.43 7.01
N SER A 261 12.97 -3.87 7.99
CA SER A 261 12.00 -4.62 8.79
C SER A 261 10.79 -5.06 7.98
N ALA A 262 10.33 -4.22 7.05
CA ALA A 262 9.28 -4.58 6.10
C ALA A 262 9.71 -5.71 5.16
N CYS A 263 10.94 -5.64 4.63
CA CYS A 263 11.53 -6.67 3.76
C CYS A 263 11.57 -8.01 4.46
N LYS A 264 12.02 -8.04 5.73
CA LYS A 264 12.01 -9.24 6.57
C LYS A 264 10.63 -9.88 6.63
N TYR A 265 9.57 -9.11 6.95
CA TYR A 265 8.21 -9.65 7.00
C TYR A 265 7.75 -10.21 5.64
N LEU A 266 8.05 -9.50 4.55
CA LEU A 266 7.62 -9.84 3.20
C LEU A 266 8.32 -11.11 2.69
N PHE A 267 9.64 -11.23 2.86
CA PHE A 267 10.44 -12.23 2.15
C PHE A 267 11.07 -13.31 3.03
N ASP A 268 11.24 -13.09 4.34
CA ASP A 268 11.76 -14.15 5.19
C ASP A 268 10.64 -15.19 5.43
N THR A 269 10.97 -16.45 5.20
CA THR A 269 10.15 -17.59 5.62
C THR A 269 10.46 -17.88 7.08
N LYS A 270 9.43 -17.92 7.94
CA LYS A 270 9.52 -18.61 9.23
C LYS A 270 9.59 -20.11 8.99
#